data_AF-A0A085N5H3-F1
#
_entry.id   AF-A0A085N5H3-F1
#
_cell.length_a   1.000
_cell.length_b   1.000
_cell.length_c   1.000
_cell.angle_alpha   90.00
_cell.angle_beta   90.00
_cell.angle_gamma   90.00
#
_symmetry.space_group_name_H-M   'P 1'
#
loop_
_entity.id
_entity.type
_entity.pdbx_description
1 polymer ?
#
loop_
_entity_poly.entity_id
_entity_poly.type
_entity_poly.pdbx_seq_one_letter_code
_entity_poly.pdbx_strand_id
1 'polypeptide(L)'
;MKTQTLSLMILRSIWNEWRKAFKAPVRHTPACRFLMDAYRRHQLTEQRLCRGANELQRLALTYSVYLRSTRALKELEDTYFTGRVGSIEKAARQIGLELPKPTKKSK
;
A
#
# COMPACT_ATOMS: atom_id res chain seq x y z
N MET A 1 16.71 17.98 -18.33
CA MET A 1 16.98 17.79 -16.88
C MET A 1 15.74 17.52 -16.01
N LYS A 2 14.48 17.63 -16.50
CA LYS A 2 13.26 17.44 -15.67
C LYS A 2 12.89 15.97 -15.39
N THR A 3 13.32 15.02 -16.22
CA THR A 3 13.04 13.58 -16.10
C THR A 3 13.74 12.93 -14.91
N GLN A 4 14.99 13.32 -14.64
CA GLN A 4 15.78 12.78 -13.51
C GLN A 4 15.19 13.17 -12.15
N THR A 5 14.57 14.35 -12.04
CA THR A 5 13.92 14.79 -10.80
C THR A 5 12.68 13.98 -10.46
N LEU A 6 11.86 13.65 -11.47
CA LEU A 6 10.66 12.84 -11.31
C LEU A 6 10.97 11.39 -10.93
N SER A 7 12.00 10.81 -11.55
CA SER A 7 12.40 9.43 -11.26
C SER A 7 12.93 9.27 -9.83
N LEU A 8 13.68 10.26 -9.32
CA LEU A 8 14.11 10.31 -7.91
C LEU A 8 12.94 10.49 -6.93
N MET A 9 11.94 11.31 -7.28
CA MET A 9 10.73 11.48 -6.47
C MET A 9 9.94 10.18 -6.34
N ILE A 10 9.80 9.43 -7.43
CA ILE A 10 9.09 8.15 -7.43
C ILE A 10 9.86 7.09 -6.61
N LEU A 11 11.18 7.03 -6.77
CA LEU A 11 12.02 6.14 -5.95
C LEU A 11 11.86 6.45 -4.46
N ARG A 12 11.88 7.74 -4.08
CA ARG A 12 11.66 8.18 -2.69
C ARG A 12 10.26 7.85 -2.19
N SER A 13 9.23 8.00 -3.03
CA SER A 13 7.86 7.64 -2.71
C SER A 13 7.74 6.15 -2.38
N ILE A 14 8.22 5.28 -3.28
CA ILE A 14 8.23 3.83 -3.09
C ILE A 14 8.99 3.49 -1.81
N TRP A 15 10.18 4.06 -1.62
CA TRP A 15 11.01 3.80 -0.45
C TRP A 15 10.29 4.16 0.87
N ASN A 16 9.61 5.30 0.90
CA ASN A 16 8.87 5.75 2.08
C ASN A 16 7.67 4.86 2.37
N GLU A 17 6.90 4.47 1.36
CA GLU A 17 5.78 3.53 1.54
C GLU A 17 6.26 2.16 1.98
N TRP A 18 7.41 1.70 1.48
CA TRP A 18 7.96 0.42 1.87
C TRP A 18 8.43 0.38 3.31
N ARG A 19 9.05 1.46 3.81
CA ARG A 19 9.37 1.59 5.25
C ARG A 19 8.11 1.59 6.13
N LYS A 20 7.00 2.13 5.64
CA LYS A 20 5.73 2.16 6.39
C LYS A 20 5.05 0.79 6.40
N ALA A 21 5.10 0.07 5.27
CA ALA A 21 4.47 -1.23 5.13
C ALA A 21 5.26 -2.35 5.85
N PHE A 22 6.60 -2.29 5.85
CA PHE A 22 7.46 -3.32 6.44
C PHE A 22 8.21 -2.79 7.67
N LYS A 23 8.07 -3.47 8.81
CA LYS A 23 8.79 -3.15 10.07
C LYS A 23 10.28 -3.53 10.06
N ALA A 24 10.74 -4.24 9.03
CA ALA A 24 12.10 -4.76 8.90
C ALA A 24 13.02 -3.80 8.10
N PRO A 25 14.35 -3.91 8.24
CA PRO A 25 15.28 -3.08 7.47
C PRO A 25 15.16 -3.36 5.96
N VAL A 26 14.42 -2.48 5.29
CA VAL A 26 14.13 -2.52 3.84
C VAL A 26 15.39 -2.66 2.99
N ARG A 27 16.52 -2.09 3.45
CA ARG A 27 17.82 -2.06 2.76
C ARG A 27 18.39 -3.44 2.40
N HIS A 28 18.09 -4.48 3.17
CA HIS A 28 18.66 -5.82 2.94
C HIS A 28 17.74 -6.74 2.15
N THR A 29 16.54 -6.26 1.77
CA THR A 29 15.60 -7.09 1.02
C THR A 29 16.08 -7.28 -0.44
N PRO A 30 15.87 -8.47 -1.03
CA PRO A 30 16.22 -8.72 -2.43
C PRO A 30 15.48 -7.78 -3.37
N ALA A 31 14.25 -7.41 -3.02
CA ALA A 31 13.46 -6.45 -3.77
C ALA A 31 14.11 -5.04 -3.76
N CYS A 32 14.75 -4.62 -2.67
CA CYS A 32 15.44 -3.33 -2.60
C CYS A 32 16.64 -3.28 -3.55
N ARG A 33 17.41 -4.37 -3.61
CA ARG A 33 18.47 -4.53 -4.62
C ARG A 33 17.91 -4.47 -6.04
N PHE A 34 16.86 -5.23 -6.31
CA PHE A 34 16.20 -5.23 -7.62
C PHE A 34 15.73 -3.83 -8.05
N LEU A 35 15.10 -3.08 -7.13
CA LEU A 35 14.62 -1.73 -7.39
C LEU A 35 15.77 -0.76 -7.73
N MET A 36 16.87 -0.82 -6.96
CA MET A 36 18.05 0.02 -7.20
C MET A 36 18.74 -0.34 -8.52
N ASP A 37 18.83 -1.62 -8.87
CA ASP A 37 19.40 -2.07 -10.14
C ASP A 37 18.51 -1.73 -11.34
N ALA A 38 17.19 -1.81 -11.19
CA ALA A 38 16.24 -1.35 -12.21
C ALA A 38 16.37 0.16 -12.42
N TYR A 39 16.44 0.93 -11.33
CA TYR A 39 16.60 2.38 -11.39
C TYR A 39 17.89 2.81 -12.10
N ARG A 40 19.02 2.16 -11.78
CA ARG A 40 20.32 2.43 -12.42
C ARG A 40 20.33 2.07 -13.91
N ARG A 41 19.77 0.91 -14.28
CA ARG A 41 19.67 0.48 -15.68
C ARG A 41 18.87 1.46 -16.53
N HIS A 42 17.78 2.00 -15.96
CA HIS A 42 16.92 2.96 -16.64
C HIS A 42 17.48 4.38 -16.71
N GLN A 43 18.26 4.84 -15.73
CA GLN A 43 19.01 6.10 -15.84
C GLN A 43 19.98 6.10 -17.02
N LEU A 44 20.62 4.95 -17.31
CA LEU A 44 21.52 4.79 -18.46
C LEU A 44 20.77 4.69 -19.80
N THR A 45 19.55 4.16 -19.80
CA THR A 45 18.74 4.02 -21.04
C THR A 45 17.94 5.28 -21.40
N GLU A 46 17.71 6.22 -20.47
CA GLU A 46 17.09 7.53 -20.77
C GLU A 46 17.91 8.39 -21.76
N GLN A 47 19.24 8.19 -21.84
CA GLN A 47 20.08 8.85 -22.85
C GLN A 47 19.80 8.35 -24.29
N ARG A 48 19.11 7.20 -24.43
CA ARG A 48 18.74 6.57 -25.70
C ARG A 48 17.21 6.55 -25.86
N LEU A 49 16.58 7.71 -25.80
CA LEU A 49 15.31 8.06 -26.46
C LEU A 49 14.28 6.90 -26.60
N CYS A 50 13.65 6.42 -25.51
CA CYS A 50 12.74 5.27 -25.60
C CYS A 50 11.51 5.33 -24.66
N ARG A 51 10.38 4.81 -25.18
CA ARG A 51 9.08 4.59 -24.50
C ARG A 51 9.22 3.85 -23.15
N GLY A 52 10.28 3.08 -22.96
CA GLY A 52 10.57 2.32 -21.74
C GLY A 52 10.75 3.16 -20.47
N ALA A 53 11.13 4.44 -20.58
CA ALA A 53 11.20 5.33 -19.40
C ALA A 53 9.79 5.61 -18.83
N ASN A 54 8.81 5.85 -19.72
CA ASN A 54 7.42 6.05 -19.32
C ASN A 54 6.80 4.76 -18.75
N GLU A 55 7.17 3.60 -19.29
CA GLU A 55 6.71 2.30 -18.82
C GLU A 55 7.22 1.98 -17.42
N LEU A 56 8.52 2.18 -17.15
CA LEU A 56 9.06 2.02 -15.81
C LEU A 56 8.42 3.00 -14.83
N GLN A 57 8.22 4.26 -15.23
CA GLN A 57 7.55 5.25 -14.41
C GLN A 57 6.13 4.78 -14.02
N ARG A 58 5.40 4.22 -14.99
CA ARG A 58 4.05 3.70 -14.78
C ARG A 58 4.05 2.47 -13.88
N LEU A 59 4.98 1.53 -14.08
CA LEU A 59 5.17 0.38 -13.19
C LEU A 59 5.49 0.82 -11.76
N ALA A 60 6.40 1.77 -11.60
CA ALA A 60 6.80 2.30 -10.31
C ALA A 60 5.62 2.98 -9.57
N LEU A 61 4.80 3.74 -10.30
CA LEU A 61 3.55 4.30 -9.77
C LEU A 61 2.57 3.20 -9.35
N THR A 62 2.36 2.17 -10.18
CA THR A 62 1.50 1.02 -9.85
C THR A 62 1.95 0.34 -8.57
N TYR A 63 3.25 0.07 -8.39
CA TYR A 63 3.78 -0.51 -7.16
C TYR A 63 3.61 0.42 -5.95
N SER A 64 3.80 1.73 -6.12
CA SER A 64 3.57 2.70 -5.04
C SER A 64 2.10 2.69 -4.60
N VAL A 65 1.16 2.62 -5.54
CA VAL A 65 -0.28 2.50 -5.24
C VAL A 65 -0.59 1.18 -4.53
N TYR A 66 -0.02 0.08 -5.02
CA TYR A 66 -0.20 -1.25 -4.44
C TYR A 66 0.29 -1.33 -2.98
N LEU A 67 1.47 -0.77 -2.69
CA LEU A 67 1.98 -0.74 -1.31
C LEU A 67 1.06 0.08 -0.38
N ARG A 68 0.58 1.22 -0.88
CA ARG A 68 -0.35 2.08 -0.13
C ARG A 68 -1.69 1.38 0.12
N SER A 69 -2.25 0.69 -0.88
CA SER A 69 -3.50 -0.05 -0.74
C SER A 69 -3.35 -1.23 0.22
N THR A 70 -2.20 -1.91 0.20
CA THR A 70 -1.90 -3.01 1.13
C THR A 70 -1.86 -2.51 2.58
N ARG A 71 -1.27 -1.33 2.82
CA ARG A 71 -1.28 -0.70 4.14
C ARG A 71 -2.70 -0.31 4.58
N ALA A 72 -3.47 0.30 3.69
CA ALA A 72 -4.85 0.69 3.97
C ALA A 72 -5.74 -0.54 4.25
N LEU A 73 -5.53 -1.64 3.51
CA LEU A 73 -6.21 -2.90 3.77
C LEU A 73 -5.88 -3.41 5.17
N LYS A 74 -4.63 -3.35 5.60
CA LYS A 74 -4.23 -3.76 6.94
C LYS A 74 -4.85 -2.88 8.04
N GLU A 75 -4.92 -1.57 7.82
CA GLU A 75 -5.63 -0.64 8.71
C GLU A 75 -7.13 -1.00 8.79
N LEU A 76 -7.75 -1.41 7.68
CA LEU A 76 -9.13 -1.92 7.65
C LEU A 76 -9.27 -3.27 8.38
N GLU A 77 -8.34 -4.20 8.17
CA GLU A 77 -8.30 -5.48 8.88
C GLU A 77 -8.15 -5.27 10.40
N ASP A 78 -7.32 -4.32 10.82
CA ASP A 78 -7.16 -3.97 12.23
C ASP A 78 -8.41 -3.28 12.80
N THR A 79 -9.11 -2.45 12.02
CA THR A 79 -10.33 -1.76 12.51
C THR A 79 -11.56 -2.65 12.57
N TYR A 80 -11.68 -3.64 11.67
CA TYR A 80 -12.88 -4.46 11.55
C TYR A 80 -12.69 -5.93 11.93
N PHE A 81 -11.48 -6.48 11.85
CA PHE A 81 -11.23 -7.92 11.94
C PHE A 81 -10.25 -8.36 13.04
N THR A 82 -9.48 -7.47 13.70
CA THR A 82 -8.65 -7.88 14.83
C THR A 82 -9.49 -8.15 16.08
N GLY A 83 -9.79 -9.43 16.30
CA GLY A 83 -10.08 -9.95 17.63
C GLY A 83 -11.55 -9.93 18.02
N ARG A 84 -12.33 -10.80 17.35
CA ARG A 84 -13.77 -11.04 17.58
C ARG A 84 -14.60 -9.81 17.27
N VAL A 85 -15.45 -9.92 16.24
CA VAL A 85 -16.69 -9.16 16.21
C VAL A 85 -17.23 -9.21 17.65
N GLY A 86 -17.38 -8.07 18.32
CA GLY A 86 -17.94 -8.07 19.67
C GLY A 86 -19.33 -8.72 19.67
N SER A 87 -20.05 -8.65 20.80
CA SER A 87 -21.50 -8.94 20.78
C SER A 87 -22.13 -8.32 19.52
N ILE A 88 -23.07 -9.03 18.89
CA ILE A 88 -23.72 -8.63 17.62
C ILE A 88 -24.19 -7.16 17.69
N GLU A 89 -24.51 -6.65 18.89
CA GLU A 89 -24.82 -5.25 19.17
C GLU A 89 -23.72 -4.24 18.90
N LYS A 90 -22.47 -4.58 19.21
CA LYS A 90 -21.31 -3.71 18.97
C LYS A 90 -21.03 -3.60 17.47
N ALA A 91 -21.17 -4.71 16.75
CA ALA A 91 -21.03 -4.76 15.31
C ALA A 91 -22.14 -3.99 14.59
N ALA A 92 -23.39 -4.18 15.03
CA ALA A 92 -24.53 -3.42 14.52
C ALA A 92 -24.30 -1.92 14.71
N ARG A 93 -23.96 -1.48 15.93
CA ARG A 93 -23.68 -0.06 16.22
C ARG A 93 -22.51 0.51 15.40
N GLN A 94 -21.47 -0.27 15.16
CA GLN A 94 -20.31 0.16 14.35
C GLN A 94 -20.69 0.44 12.88
N ILE A 95 -21.76 -0.18 12.38
CA ILE A 95 -22.28 0.02 11.01
C ILE A 95 -23.50 0.97 11.01
N GLY A 96 -23.89 1.52 12.17
CA GLY A 96 -25.07 2.39 12.30
C GLY A 96 -26.41 1.63 12.35
N LEU A 97 -26.38 0.35 12.69
CA LEU A 97 -27.54 -0.52 12.87
C LEU A 97 -27.84 -0.72 14.36
N GLU A 98 -29.12 -0.94 14.68
CA GLU A 98 -29.57 -1.31 16.02
C GLU A 98 -30.20 -2.71 15.97
N LEU A 99 -30.04 -3.50 17.04
CA LEU A 99 -30.73 -4.78 17.11
C LEU A 99 -32.20 -4.61 17.51
N PRO A 100 -33.09 -5.45 16.94
CA PRO A 100 -34.48 -5.48 17.36
C PRO A 100 -34.57 -5.88 18.84
N LYS A 101 -35.37 -5.14 19.60
CA LYS A 101 -35.62 -5.43 21.02
C LYS A 101 -36.23 -6.84 21.14
N PRO A 102 -35.74 -7.69 22.06
CA PRO A 102 -36.32 -9.02 22.22
C PRO A 102 -37.78 -8.89 22.61
N THR A 103 -38.69 -9.41 21.79
CA THR A 103 -40.08 -9.57 22.16
C THR A 103 -40.11 -10.52 23.36
N LYS A 104 -40.67 -10.06 24.49
CA LYS A 104 -40.81 -10.90 25.69
C LYS A 104 -41.44 -12.21 25.26
N LYS A 105 -40.75 -13.33 25.49
CA LYS A 105 -41.30 -14.67 25.23
C LYS A 105 -42.68 -14.73 25.89
N SER A 106 -43.70 -14.96 25.07
CA SER A 106 -44.99 -15.46 25.50
C SER A 106 -44.71 -16.66 26.39
N LYS A 107 -44.96 -16.51 27.69
CA LYS A 107 -45.28 -17.65 28.54
C LYS A 107 -46.74 -18.01 28.33
#